data_AF-A0A7S0AZ10-F1
#
_entry.id   AF-A0A7S0AZ10-F1
#
_cell.length_a   1.000
_cell.length_b   1.000
_cell.length_c   1.000
_cell.angle_alpha   90.00
_cell.angle_beta   90.00
_cell.angle_gamma   90.00
#
_symmetry.space_group_name_H-M   'P 1'
#
loop_
_entity.id
_entity.type
_entity.pdbx_description
1 polymer ?
#
loop_
_entity_poly.entity_id
_entity_poly.type
_entity_poly.pdbx_seq_one_letter_code
_entity_poly.pdbx_strand_id
1 'polypeptide(L)'
;MSSPISRSGGYADRGQMMSSDFRLGYSSQGFLIEPAALSFRMSRNVQELLGPLLLQRLFVPSMGIIAGASHARKDVLPSLLCLLLRDDIVHWYVSNSNARSDSKTRDLERQLMDRVKKNTSLAKRRLKECAPLDDGQLDTNEEGKAGSSKEQKSGLIDERIRELLKTSMDPEKLCMTQNSYQP
;
A
#
# COMPACT_ATOMS: atom_id res chain seq x y z
N MET A 1 29.70 20.23 30.87
CA MET A 1 28.95 19.00 30.51
C MET A 1 27.82 19.43 29.61
N SER A 2 28.03 19.36 28.30
CA SER A 2 27.08 19.85 27.30
C SER A 2 26.31 18.66 26.75
N SER A 3 25.00 18.64 27.01
CA SER A 3 24.09 17.66 26.45
C SER A 3 24.03 17.78 24.91
N PRO A 4 23.93 16.68 24.16
CA PRO A 4 23.79 16.74 22.71
C PRO A 4 22.37 17.19 22.35
N ILE A 5 22.30 18.25 21.55
CA ILE A 5 21.08 18.79 20.93
C ILE A 5 20.55 17.74 19.94
N SER A 6 19.41 17.13 20.27
CA SER A 6 18.62 16.33 19.32
C SER A 6 18.22 17.22 18.15
N ARG A 7 18.83 17.01 16.99
CA ARG A 7 18.42 17.60 15.71
C ARG A 7 17.12 16.95 15.24
N SER A 8 15.98 17.45 15.68
CA SER A 8 14.66 17.13 15.06
C SER A 8 14.00 18.34 14.40
N GLY A 9 14.69 19.49 14.31
CA GLY A 9 14.20 20.68 13.60
C GLY A 9 14.73 20.74 12.17
N GLY A 10 13.88 20.54 11.16
CA GLY A 10 14.28 20.73 9.76
C GLY A 10 13.23 20.46 8.68
N TYR A 11 12.12 19.78 8.98
CA TYR A 11 11.15 19.35 7.95
C TYR A 11 9.83 20.13 7.92
N ALA A 12 9.44 20.75 9.04
CA ALA A 12 8.16 21.45 9.16
C ALA A 12 8.03 22.69 8.26
N ASP A 13 9.13 23.33 7.90
CA ASP A 13 9.16 24.59 7.13
C ASP A 13 8.98 24.40 5.61
N ARG A 14 8.97 23.15 5.12
CA ARG A 14 8.94 22.85 3.67
C ARG A 14 7.64 22.21 3.18
N GLY A 15 6.61 22.16 4.03
CA GLY A 15 5.35 21.48 3.71
C GLY A 15 5.52 19.97 3.47
N GLN A 16 6.60 19.36 3.96
CA GLN A 16 6.85 17.93 3.83
C GLN A 16 6.09 17.16 4.91
N MET A 17 5.41 16.09 4.52
CA MET A 17 4.68 15.22 5.43
C MET A 17 5.47 13.93 5.67
N MET A 18 5.69 13.58 6.93
CA MET A 18 6.30 12.32 7.33
C MET A 18 5.39 11.64 8.35
N SER A 19 5.17 10.33 8.19
CA SER A 19 4.52 9.52 9.21
C SER A 19 5.59 8.98 10.16
N SER A 20 5.46 9.24 11.47
CA SER A 20 6.35 8.69 12.50
C SER A 20 6.13 7.19 12.73
N ASP A 21 4.89 6.74 12.53
CA ASP A 21 4.46 5.38 12.86
C ASP A 21 4.07 4.62 11.60
N PHE A 22 5.02 3.90 11.02
CA PHE A 22 4.79 2.98 9.93
C PHE A 22 4.83 1.55 10.44
N ARG A 23 3.66 0.96 10.69
CA ARG A 23 3.50 -0.44 11.09
C ARG A 23 2.51 -1.14 10.18
N LEU A 24 2.88 -2.30 9.66
CA LEU A 24 1.96 -3.09 8.85
C LEU A 24 0.99 -3.86 9.77
N GLY A 25 -0.27 -3.94 9.37
CA GLY A 25 -1.27 -4.77 10.03
C GLY A 25 -1.17 -6.21 9.52
N TYR A 26 -1.10 -7.18 10.43
CA TYR A 26 -1.10 -8.60 10.10
C TYR A 26 -2.23 -9.36 10.78
N SER A 27 -2.82 -10.30 10.05
CA SER A 27 -3.81 -11.24 10.58
C SER A 27 -3.15 -12.19 11.57
N SER A 28 -3.96 -12.94 12.35
CA SER A 28 -3.44 -13.97 13.26
C SER A 28 -2.54 -15.02 12.56
N GLN A 29 -2.66 -15.15 11.24
CA GLN A 29 -1.87 -16.05 10.41
C GLN A 29 -0.64 -15.38 9.76
N GLY A 30 -0.36 -14.09 10.02
CA GLY A 30 0.79 -13.37 9.46
C GLY A 30 0.59 -12.91 8.00
N PHE A 31 -0.65 -12.79 7.54
CA PHE A 31 -0.97 -12.19 6.24
C PHE A 31 -1.30 -10.71 6.42
N LEU A 32 -0.92 -9.87 5.44
CA LEU A 32 -1.24 -8.44 5.49
C LEU A 32 -2.76 -8.23 5.56
N ILE A 33 -3.21 -7.45 6.55
CA ILE A 33 -4.62 -7.05 6.70
C ILE A 33 -4.93 -5.96 5.68
N GLU A 34 -6.11 -6.06 5.07
CA GLU A 34 -6.71 -4.97 4.32
C GLU A 34 -7.53 -4.10 5.29
N PRO A 35 -7.25 -2.79 5.41
CA PRO A 35 -8.01 -1.94 6.32
C PRO A 35 -9.49 -1.94 5.91
N ALA A 36 -10.36 -2.14 6.90
CA ALA A 36 -11.76 -2.51 6.68
C ALA A 36 -12.64 -1.37 6.13
N ALA A 37 -12.24 -0.10 6.29
CA ALA A 37 -13.10 1.04 5.98
C ALA A 37 -12.51 1.98 4.90
N LEU A 38 -11.22 2.32 4.98
CA LEU A 38 -10.59 3.32 4.12
C LEU A 38 -9.25 2.80 3.57
N SER A 39 -8.94 3.19 2.32
CA SER A 39 -7.69 2.81 1.67
C SER A 39 -6.49 3.61 2.19
N PHE A 40 -6.68 4.91 2.47
CA PHE A 40 -5.71 5.78 3.11
C PHE A 40 -6.42 6.94 3.80
N ARG A 41 -5.69 7.74 4.59
CA ARG A 41 -6.27 8.89 5.31
C ARG A 41 -6.49 10.07 4.38
N MET A 42 -7.76 10.39 4.14
CA MET A 42 -8.21 11.59 3.44
C MET A 42 -9.42 12.17 4.19
N SER A 43 -9.15 12.82 5.33
CA SER A 43 -10.19 13.50 6.11
C SER A 43 -10.70 14.74 5.38
N ARG A 44 -11.86 15.24 5.83
CA ARG A 44 -12.45 16.46 5.28
C ARG A 44 -11.49 17.67 5.36
N ASN A 45 -10.76 17.80 6.47
CA ASN A 45 -9.79 18.89 6.64
C ASN A 45 -8.63 18.80 5.64
N VAL A 46 -8.14 17.59 5.35
CA VAL A 46 -7.07 17.38 4.35
C VAL A 46 -7.61 17.64 2.93
N GLN A 47 -8.84 17.20 2.66
CA GLN A 47 -9.50 17.47 1.38
C GLN A 47 -9.69 18.99 1.16
N GLU A 48 -10.17 19.71 2.15
CA GLU A 48 -10.36 21.17 2.08
C GLU A 48 -9.04 21.91 1.91
N LEU A 49 -7.98 21.48 2.62
CA LEU A 49 -6.64 22.05 2.49
C LEU A 49 -6.05 21.89 1.08
N LEU A 50 -6.22 20.72 0.46
CA LEU A 50 -5.69 20.44 -0.88
C LEU A 50 -6.58 21.05 -1.98
N GLY A 51 -7.89 21.04 -1.77
CA GLY A 51 -8.87 21.44 -2.77
C GLY A 51 -8.95 20.50 -3.97
N PRO A 52 -9.99 20.66 -4.82
CA PRO A 52 -10.25 19.76 -5.94
C PRO A 52 -9.15 19.78 -7.00
N LEU A 53 -8.49 20.93 -7.21
CA LEU A 53 -7.46 21.07 -8.23
C LEU A 53 -6.21 20.24 -7.90
N LEU A 54 -5.67 20.35 -6.68
CA LEU A 54 -4.48 19.60 -6.30
C LEU A 54 -4.77 18.10 -6.21
N LEU A 55 -5.96 17.71 -5.72
CA LEU A 55 -6.35 16.31 -5.68
C LEU A 55 -6.40 15.68 -7.08
N GLN A 56 -7.06 16.36 -8.04
CA GLN A 56 -7.29 15.79 -9.36
C GLN A 56 -6.10 15.89 -10.30
N ARG A 57 -5.30 16.97 -10.20
CA ARG A 57 -4.23 17.27 -11.15
C ARG A 57 -2.83 16.91 -10.65
N LEU A 58 -2.63 16.86 -9.33
CA LEU A 58 -1.32 16.56 -8.75
C LEU A 58 -1.33 15.23 -8.02
N PHE A 59 -2.23 15.04 -7.05
CA PHE A 59 -2.24 13.85 -6.19
C PHE A 59 -2.46 12.56 -6.98
N VAL A 60 -3.55 12.51 -7.77
CA VAL A 60 -3.90 11.29 -8.53
C VAL A 60 -2.80 10.89 -9.53
N PRO A 61 -2.29 11.77 -10.42
CA PRO A 61 -1.22 11.41 -11.34
C PRO A 61 0.09 11.06 -10.64
N SER A 62 0.45 11.77 -9.56
CA SER A 62 1.69 11.49 -8.81
C SER A 62 1.68 10.09 -8.21
N MET A 63 0.55 9.67 -7.62
CA MET A 63 0.38 8.31 -7.09
C MET A 63 0.52 7.26 -8.19
N GLY A 64 -0.02 7.53 -9.38
CA GLY A 64 0.11 6.63 -10.54
C GLY A 64 1.54 6.50 -11.02
N ILE A 65 2.24 7.62 -11.18
CA ILE A 65 3.66 7.63 -11.60
C ILE A 65 4.53 6.90 -10.58
N ILE A 66 4.32 7.12 -9.27
CA ILE A 66 5.08 6.42 -8.22
C ILE A 66 4.81 4.92 -8.27
N ALA A 67 3.55 4.51 -8.42
CA ALA A 67 3.17 3.11 -8.54
C ALA A 67 3.79 2.45 -9.79
N GLY A 68 3.73 3.13 -10.93
CA GLY A 68 4.33 2.69 -12.20
C GLY A 68 5.84 2.57 -12.12
N ALA A 69 6.53 3.60 -11.61
CA ALA A 69 7.98 3.59 -11.43
C ALA A 69 8.42 2.47 -10.46
N SER A 70 7.66 2.25 -9.38
CA SER A 70 7.92 1.15 -8.44
C SER A 70 7.71 -0.21 -9.12
N HIS A 71 6.63 -0.37 -9.89
CA HIS A 71 6.31 -1.61 -10.59
C HIS A 71 7.32 -1.95 -11.69
N ALA A 72 7.85 -0.94 -12.39
CA ALA A 72 8.85 -1.10 -13.44
C ALA A 72 10.15 -1.72 -12.94
N ARG A 73 10.49 -1.57 -11.65
CA ARG A 73 11.67 -2.16 -10.98
C ARG A 73 11.47 -3.64 -10.64
N LYS A 74 11.23 -4.46 -11.66
CA LYS A 74 10.98 -5.92 -11.54
C LYS A 74 12.19 -6.69 -11.00
N ASP A 75 13.39 -6.14 -11.18
CA ASP A 75 14.69 -6.67 -10.76
C ASP A 75 14.92 -6.57 -9.23
N VAL A 76 14.55 -5.43 -8.63
CA VAL A 76 14.89 -5.12 -7.23
C VAL A 76 13.69 -5.21 -6.29
N LEU A 77 12.51 -4.74 -6.71
CA LEU A 77 11.34 -4.60 -5.85
C LEU A 77 10.94 -5.93 -5.16
N PRO A 78 10.89 -7.09 -5.84
CA PRO A 78 10.49 -8.34 -5.20
C PRO A 78 11.46 -8.76 -4.09
N SER A 79 12.76 -8.63 -4.33
CA SER A 79 13.81 -8.99 -3.38
C SER A 79 13.75 -8.08 -2.14
N LEU A 80 13.57 -6.77 -2.36
CA LEU A 80 13.43 -5.80 -1.28
C LEU A 80 12.18 -6.07 -0.43
N LEU A 81 11.03 -6.29 -1.06
CA LEU A 81 9.78 -6.61 -0.37
C LEU A 81 9.89 -7.92 0.43
N CYS A 82 10.54 -8.94 -0.12
CA CYS A 82 10.74 -10.20 0.60
C CYS A 82 11.58 -10.00 1.88
N LEU A 83 12.65 -9.21 1.82
CA LEU A 83 13.48 -8.91 3.00
C LEU A 83 12.69 -8.12 4.04
N LEU A 84 12.08 -7.00 3.63
CA LEU A 84 11.32 -6.13 4.52
C LEU A 84 10.16 -6.87 5.19
N LEU A 85 9.36 -7.62 4.42
CA LEU A 85 8.20 -8.34 4.96
C LEU A 85 8.62 -9.52 5.83
N ARG A 86 9.75 -10.18 5.55
CA ARG A 86 10.26 -11.25 6.42
C ARG A 86 10.59 -10.67 7.79
N ASP A 87 11.37 -9.60 7.82
CA ASP A 87 11.85 -9.02 9.07
C ASP A 87 10.67 -8.41 9.87
N ASP A 88 9.70 -7.79 9.18
CA ASP A 88 8.51 -7.22 9.82
C ASP A 88 7.55 -8.30 10.35
N ILE A 89 7.34 -9.42 9.64
CA ILE A 89 6.53 -10.55 10.15
C ILE A 89 7.16 -11.16 11.40
N VAL A 90 8.49 -11.34 11.41
CA VAL A 90 9.20 -11.85 12.58
C VAL A 90 9.04 -10.89 13.75
N HIS A 91 9.23 -9.58 13.52
CA HIS A 91 9.05 -8.56 14.55
C HIS A 91 7.62 -8.51 15.08
N TRP A 92 6.62 -8.53 14.20
CA TRP A 92 5.20 -8.57 14.55
C TRP A 92 4.89 -9.81 15.38
N TYR A 93 5.40 -10.99 14.99
CA TYR A 93 5.13 -12.22 15.72
C TYR A 93 5.69 -12.17 17.14
N VAL A 94 6.95 -11.73 17.30
CA VAL A 94 7.58 -11.59 18.63
C VAL A 94 6.83 -10.57 19.49
N SER A 95 6.30 -9.50 18.89
CA SER A 95 5.66 -8.40 19.63
C SER A 95 4.18 -8.65 19.96
N ASN A 96 3.45 -9.36 19.09
CA ASN A 96 1.99 -9.51 19.17
C ASN A 96 1.56 -10.88 19.65
N SER A 97 2.40 -11.90 19.50
CA SER A 97 2.07 -13.22 20.04
C SER A 97 2.45 -13.26 21.51
N ASN A 98 1.48 -13.58 22.37
CA ASN A 98 1.75 -14.19 23.67
C ASN A 98 2.42 -15.59 23.51
N ALA A 99 3.05 -15.88 22.37
CA ALA A 99 3.63 -17.18 22.05
C ALA A 99 4.95 -17.36 22.81
N ARG A 100 4.81 -17.67 24.09
CA ARG A 100 5.83 -18.36 24.87
C ARG A 100 5.85 -19.88 24.58
N SER A 101 5.09 -20.37 23.60
CA SER A 101 5.09 -21.79 23.24
C SER A 101 5.98 -22.04 22.03
N ASP A 102 7.14 -22.67 22.24
CA ASP A 102 8.12 -23.03 21.20
C ASP A 102 7.53 -23.73 19.98
N SER A 103 6.43 -24.47 20.14
CA SER A 103 5.71 -25.14 19.04
C SER A 103 5.22 -24.16 17.98
N LYS A 104 4.59 -23.06 18.38
CA LYS A 104 4.02 -22.09 17.43
C LYS A 104 5.11 -21.29 16.71
N THR A 105 6.25 -21.10 17.36
CA THR A 105 7.43 -20.44 16.78
C THR A 105 8.03 -21.30 15.68
N ARG A 106 8.18 -22.61 15.90
CA ARG A 106 8.65 -23.55 14.88
C ARG A 106 7.69 -23.66 13.69
N ASP A 107 6.38 -23.62 13.94
CA ASP A 107 5.38 -23.62 12.88
C ASP A 107 5.44 -22.34 12.03
N LEU A 108 5.69 -21.19 12.68
CA LEU A 108 5.92 -19.93 11.98
C LEU A 108 7.16 -20.04 11.08
N GLU A 109 8.30 -20.45 11.63
CA GLU A 109 9.56 -20.58 10.88
C GLU A 109 9.38 -21.47 9.64
N ARG A 110 8.67 -22.60 9.80
CA ARG A 110 8.40 -23.53 8.69
C ARG A 110 7.57 -22.90 7.58
N GLN A 111 6.62 -22.03 7.90
CA GLN A 111 5.70 -21.40 6.93
C GLN A 111 6.08 -19.96 6.57
N LEU A 112 7.15 -19.41 7.16
CA LEU A 112 7.50 -17.99 7.05
C LEU A 112 7.70 -17.59 5.60
N MET A 113 8.46 -18.38 4.85
CA MET A 113 8.76 -18.09 3.44
C MET A 113 7.50 -18.09 2.57
N ASP A 114 6.54 -18.96 2.83
CA ASP A 114 5.29 -18.99 2.06
C ASP A 114 4.42 -17.78 2.36
N ARG A 115 4.39 -17.34 3.63
CA ARG A 115 3.67 -16.12 4.05
C ARG A 115 4.31 -14.87 3.44
N VAL A 116 5.64 -14.78 3.48
CA VAL A 116 6.40 -13.70 2.84
C VAL A 116 6.12 -13.66 1.34
N LYS A 117 6.21 -14.80 0.63
CA LYS A 117 5.91 -14.87 -0.81
C LYS A 117 4.49 -14.40 -1.13
N LYS A 118 3.49 -14.83 -0.36
CA LYS A 118 2.09 -14.39 -0.53
C LYS A 118 1.93 -12.89 -0.30
N ASN A 119 2.50 -12.35 0.78
CA ASN A 119 2.45 -10.91 1.08
C ASN A 119 3.19 -10.08 0.03
N THR A 120 4.37 -10.51 -0.43
CA THR A 120 5.11 -9.86 -1.51
C THR A 120 4.30 -9.85 -2.81
N SER A 121 3.68 -10.98 -3.15
CA SER A 121 2.84 -11.09 -4.35
C SER A 121 1.63 -10.17 -4.27
N LEU A 122 1.00 -10.07 -3.09
CA LEU A 122 -0.10 -9.13 -2.83
C LEU A 122 0.34 -7.67 -2.98
N ALA A 123 1.47 -7.28 -2.37
CA ALA A 123 2.00 -5.93 -2.46
C ALA A 123 2.33 -5.54 -3.91
N LYS A 124 3.01 -6.43 -4.65
CA LYS A 124 3.32 -6.25 -6.08
C LYS A 124 2.05 -6.09 -6.92
N ARG A 125 1.03 -6.92 -6.65
CA ARG A 125 -0.25 -6.86 -7.34
C ARG A 125 -0.94 -5.51 -7.10
N ARG A 126 -1.02 -5.04 -5.86
CA ARG A 126 -1.61 -3.73 -5.52
C ARG A 126 -0.89 -2.56 -6.18
N LEU A 127 0.45 -2.61 -6.25
CA LEU A 127 1.24 -1.61 -6.98
C LEU A 127 0.93 -1.63 -8.47
N LYS A 128 0.79 -2.82 -9.08
CA LYS A 128 0.40 -2.97 -10.49
C LYS A 128 -1.00 -2.41 -10.76
N GLU A 129 -1.95 -2.67 -9.87
CA GLU A 129 -3.33 -2.18 -10.00
C GLU A 129 -3.41 -0.64 -9.99
N CYS A 130 -2.47 0.03 -9.34
CA CYS A 130 -2.40 1.50 -9.30
C CYS A 130 -1.46 2.09 -10.36
N ALA A 131 -0.69 1.25 -11.06
CA ALA A 131 0.22 1.71 -12.08
C ALA A 131 -0.55 2.15 -13.34
N PRO A 132 -0.06 3.17 -14.06
CA PRO A 132 -0.60 3.51 -15.37
C PRO A 132 -0.62 2.27 -16.26
N LEU A 133 -1.73 2.05 -16.96
CA LEU A 133 -1.81 1.01 -17.99
C LEU A 133 -0.78 1.35 -19.07
N ASP A 134 0.14 0.42 -19.32
CA ASP A 134 1.10 0.54 -20.39
C ASP A 134 0.35 0.25 -21.69
N ASP A 135 0.04 1.27 -22.50
CA ASP A 135 -0.66 1.16 -23.79
C ASP A 135 0.15 0.37 -24.86
N GLY A 136 1.20 -0.36 -24.46
CA GLY A 136 2.22 -0.90 -25.35
C GLY A 136 2.66 -2.35 -25.11
N GLN A 137 1.95 -3.15 -24.30
CA GLN A 137 2.22 -4.59 -24.23
C GLN A 137 1.06 -5.38 -24.86
N LEU A 138 1.04 -5.36 -26.19
CA LEU A 138 0.47 -6.44 -27.00
C LEU A 138 1.16 -7.73 -26.55
N ASP A 139 0.45 -8.57 -25.80
CA ASP A 139 0.81 -9.97 -25.61
C ASP A 139 0.64 -10.65 -26.98
N THR A 140 1.65 -10.54 -27.85
CA THR A 140 1.82 -11.47 -28.98
C THR A 140 2.25 -12.81 -28.40
N ASN A 141 1.25 -13.68 -28.21
CA ASN A 141 1.25 -15.14 -28.37
C ASN A 141 0.39 -15.79 -27.28
N GLU A 142 -0.85 -16.16 -27.61
CA GLU A 142 -1.28 -17.58 -27.66
C GLU A 142 -2.50 -17.70 -28.59
N GLU A 143 -2.48 -18.76 -29.38
CA GLU A 143 -3.37 -19.04 -30.50
C GLU A 143 -4.80 -19.41 -30.04
N GLY A 144 -5.79 -18.97 -30.82
CA GLY A 144 -7.02 -19.74 -31.04
C GLY A 144 -8.10 -19.76 -29.95
N LYS A 145 -8.90 -18.69 -29.86
CA LYS A 145 -10.36 -18.86 -29.72
C LYS A 145 -11.11 -17.59 -30.11
N ALA A 146 -11.81 -17.68 -31.24
CA ALA A 146 -12.76 -16.69 -31.70
C ALA A 146 -13.96 -16.60 -30.74
N GLY A 147 -14.41 -15.37 -30.47
CA GLY A 147 -15.73 -15.10 -29.90
C GLY A 147 -15.71 -14.47 -28.52
N SER A 148 -15.59 -13.14 -28.46
CA SER A 148 -16.51 -12.24 -27.75
C SER A 148 -15.88 -10.86 -27.68
N SER A 149 -16.54 -9.90 -28.31
CA SER A 149 -16.23 -8.47 -28.31
C SER A 149 -16.20 -7.95 -26.87
N LYS A 150 -15.05 -7.97 -26.22
CA LYS A 150 -14.81 -7.12 -25.04
C LYS A 150 -14.53 -5.73 -25.56
N GLU A 151 -15.49 -4.82 -25.37
CA GLU A 151 -15.22 -3.39 -25.36
C GLU A 151 -13.91 -3.17 -24.60
N GLN A 152 -12.88 -2.69 -25.30
CA GLN A 152 -11.73 -2.09 -24.66
C GLN A 152 -12.29 -0.93 -23.84
N LYS A 153 -12.52 -1.15 -22.55
CA LYS A 153 -12.59 -0.05 -21.59
C LYS A 153 -11.25 0.65 -21.71
N SER A 154 -11.22 1.74 -22.46
CA SER A 154 -10.22 2.78 -22.33
C SER A 154 -10.40 3.44 -20.96
N GLY A 155 -10.16 2.65 -19.92
CA GLY A 155 -10.09 3.14 -18.56
C GLY A 155 -9.01 4.21 -18.53
N LEU A 156 -9.33 5.35 -17.92
CA LEU A 156 -8.32 6.36 -17.66
C LEU A 156 -7.17 5.70 -16.91
N ILE A 157 -5.94 6.06 -17.26
CA ILE A 157 -4.67 5.52 -16.75
C ILE A 157 -4.64 5.44 -15.20
N ASP A 158 -5.47 6.24 -14.53
CA ASP A 158 -5.56 6.48 -13.11
C ASP A 158 -6.93 6.10 -12.47
N GLU A 159 -7.76 5.30 -13.17
CA GLU A 159 -9.10 4.88 -12.70
C GLU A 159 -9.06 4.25 -11.30
N ARG A 160 -8.13 3.32 -11.05
CA ARG A 160 -8.00 2.66 -9.74
C ARG A 160 -7.69 3.65 -8.62
N ILE A 161 -6.81 4.62 -8.86
CA ILE A 161 -6.44 5.61 -7.84
C ILE A 161 -7.63 6.52 -7.54
N ARG A 162 -8.41 6.88 -8.57
CA ARG A 162 -9.63 7.67 -8.41
C ARG A 162 -10.68 6.93 -7.58
N GLU A 163 -10.84 5.62 -7.76
CA GLU A 163 -11.72 4.79 -6.92
C GLU A 163 -11.27 4.76 -5.45
N LEU A 164 -9.96 4.58 -5.22
CA LEU A 164 -9.39 4.56 -3.87
C LEU A 164 -9.53 5.92 -3.18
N LEU A 165 -9.34 7.00 -3.93
CA LEU A 165 -9.55 8.37 -3.45
C LEU A 165 -11.03 8.59 -3.09
N LYS A 166 -11.96 8.21 -3.98
CA LYS A 166 -13.40 8.32 -3.72
C LYS A 166 -13.82 7.53 -2.48
N THR A 167 -13.31 6.30 -2.34
CA THR A 167 -13.55 5.46 -1.16
C THR A 167 -13.00 6.09 0.12
N SER A 168 -11.84 6.74 0.05
CA SER A 168 -11.20 7.36 1.21
C SER A 168 -11.87 8.67 1.66
N MET A 169 -12.68 9.28 0.79
CA MET A 169 -13.44 10.52 1.04
C MET A 169 -14.92 10.27 1.34
N ASP A 170 -15.36 9.01 1.30
CA ASP A 170 -16.76 8.64 1.46
C ASP A 170 -17.21 8.87 2.92
N PRO A 171 -18.19 9.76 3.18
CA PRO A 171 -18.61 10.10 4.54
C PRO A 171 -19.16 8.88 5.29
N GLU A 172 -19.79 7.93 4.59
CA GLU A 172 -20.31 6.70 5.21
C GLU A 172 -19.17 5.78 5.65
N LYS A 173 -18.08 5.73 4.88
CA LYS A 173 -16.91 4.92 5.27
C LYS A 173 -16.09 5.60 6.35
N LEU A 174 -16.01 6.92 6.32
CA LEU A 174 -15.35 7.72 7.36
C LEU A 174 -16.04 7.54 8.72
N CYS A 175 -17.37 7.50 8.78
CA CYS A 175 -18.09 7.30 10.05
C CYS A 175 -17.98 5.87 10.61
N MET A 176 -17.60 4.90 9.78
CA MET A 176 -17.33 3.51 10.20
C MET A 176 -15.90 3.32 10.73
N THR A 177 -15.06 4.36 10.71
CA THR A 177 -13.71 4.31 11.30
C THR A 177 -13.74 4.41 12.83
N GLN A 178 -12.66 3.95 13.49
CA GLN A 178 -12.55 4.06 14.94
C GLN A 178 -12.52 5.53 15.38
N ASN A 179 -13.12 5.86 16.53
CA ASN A 179 -13.15 7.23 17.04
C ASN A 179 -11.75 7.87 17.24
N SER A 180 -10.72 7.04 17.47
CA SER A 180 -9.32 7.47 17.55
C SER A 180 -8.74 7.97 16.22
N TYR A 181 -9.40 7.66 15.11
CA TYR A 181 -8.97 8.04 13.76
C TYR A 181 -9.10 9.55 13.48
N GLN A 182 -10.00 10.23 14.21
CA GLN A 182 -10.33 11.65 13.98
C GLN A 182 -10.61 11.92 12.49
N PRO A 183 -11.70 11.35 11.93
CA PRO A 183 -12.05 11.46 10.52
C PRO A 183 -12.36 12.89 10.06
#